data_AF-A0ABD4VXW8-F1
#
_entry.id   AF-A0ABD4VXW8-F1
#
_cell.length_a   1.000
_cell.length_b   1.000
_cell.length_c   1.000
_cell.angle_alpha   90.00
_cell.angle_beta   90.00
_cell.angle_gamma   90.00
#
_symmetry.space_group_name_H-M   'P 1'
#
loop_
_entity.id
_entity.type
_entity.pdbx_description
1 polymer ?
#
loop_
_entity_poly.entity_id
_entity_poly.type
_entity_poly.pdbx_seq_one_letter_code
_entity_poly.pdbx_strand_id
1 'polypeptide(L)'
;MKKVKLLFILSLLFCLVPRAITKNTSLNAVQERNISLSESWEVVRGLPSVEASINYEEELLYVKFNTTFDNVNIEIKDAHNTVLVHDLVHPIENMTYTISMKGLPLNKGYKLHIHNQYGEATGLFFL
;
A
#
# COMPACT_ATOMS: atom_id res chain seq x y z
N MET A 1 -78.43 9.11 9.66
CA MET A 1 -77.95 8.06 8.73
C MET A 1 -77.16 8.68 7.58
N LYS A 2 -75.89 8.27 7.45
CA LYS A 2 -75.07 8.12 6.21
C LYS A 2 -73.67 8.76 6.30
N LYS A 3 -72.76 7.88 6.76
CA LYS A 3 -71.42 7.58 6.22
C LYS A 3 -70.35 8.70 6.24
N VAL A 4 -69.43 8.52 7.18
CA VAL A 4 -68.02 8.96 7.18
C VAL A 4 -67.25 8.30 6.02
N LYS A 5 -66.10 8.90 5.66
CA LYS A 5 -64.97 8.42 4.83
C LYS A 5 -65.11 8.90 3.38
N LEU A 6 -64.18 9.65 2.80
CA LEU A 6 -62.75 9.46 2.67
C LEU A 6 -62.26 10.79 2.06
N LEU A 7 -61.25 11.50 2.57
CA LEU A 7 -59.96 11.65 1.89
C LEU A 7 -59.06 12.49 2.82
N PHE A 8 -58.72 11.91 3.97
CA PHE A 8 -57.71 12.44 4.87
C PHE A 8 -56.44 11.57 4.78
N ILE A 9 -56.02 11.20 3.58
CA ILE A 9 -54.79 10.43 3.35
C ILE A 9 -54.25 10.77 1.96
N LEU A 10 -53.79 12.00 1.75
CA LEU A 10 -52.87 12.29 0.63
C LEU A 10 -52.00 13.54 0.83
N SER A 11 -51.74 13.97 2.06
CA SER A 11 -50.79 15.07 2.33
C SER A 11 -49.71 14.74 3.35
N LEU A 12 -49.64 13.50 3.86
CA LEU A 12 -48.71 13.13 4.93
C LEU A 12 -47.80 11.93 4.62
N LEU A 13 -47.67 11.52 3.35
CA LEU A 13 -46.85 10.36 2.96
C LEU A 13 -45.58 10.67 2.16
N PHE A 14 -45.10 11.92 2.17
CA PHE A 14 -43.80 12.27 1.58
C PHE A 14 -42.81 12.92 2.56
N CYS A 15 -43.12 12.98 3.86
CA CYS A 15 -42.23 13.61 4.85
C CYS A 15 -41.32 12.66 5.63
N LEU A 16 -41.27 11.37 5.30
CA LEU A 16 -40.36 10.43 5.96
C LEU A 16 -39.79 9.44 4.94
N VAL A 17 -39.09 9.95 3.93
CA VAL A 17 -37.96 9.17 3.39
C VAL A 17 -36.87 9.33 4.43
N PRO A 18 -36.45 8.28 5.16
CA PRO A 18 -35.17 8.36 5.82
C PRO A 18 -34.20 8.57 4.66
N ARG A 19 -33.62 9.77 4.60
CA ARG A 19 -32.39 9.97 3.84
C ARG A 19 -31.47 8.92 4.45
N ALA A 20 -31.32 7.80 3.76
CA ALA A 20 -30.33 6.81 4.09
C ALA A 20 -29.04 7.62 4.00
N ILE A 21 -28.58 8.10 5.15
CA ILE A 21 -27.18 8.38 5.36
C ILE A 21 -26.61 6.97 5.21
N THR A 22 -26.30 6.61 3.96
CA THR A 22 -25.20 5.72 3.68
C THR A 22 -24.05 6.41 4.36
N LYS A 23 -23.87 6.08 5.64
CA LYS A 23 -22.63 6.27 6.35
C LYS A 23 -21.67 5.63 5.37
N ASN A 24 -20.86 6.44 4.69
CA ASN A 24 -19.73 5.91 3.98
C ASN A 24 -19.00 5.12 5.06
N THR A 25 -19.19 3.81 5.05
CA THR A 25 -18.16 2.88 5.44
C THR A 25 -17.04 3.20 4.45
N SER A 26 -16.28 4.25 4.73
CA SER A 26 -14.85 4.10 4.68
C SER A 26 -14.58 2.93 5.63
N LEU A 27 -14.68 1.70 5.10
CA LEU A 27 -13.71 0.69 5.50
C LEU A 27 -12.40 1.45 5.51
N ASN A 28 -11.75 1.54 6.67
CA ASN A 28 -10.45 2.15 6.82
C ASN A 28 -9.61 1.71 5.62
N ALA A 29 -9.48 2.59 4.63
CA ALA A 29 -8.57 2.37 3.53
C ALA A 29 -7.24 2.57 4.20
N VAL A 30 -6.68 1.45 4.68
CA VAL A 30 -5.40 1.42 5.35
C VAL A 30 -4.45 2.21 4.46
N GLN A 31 -3.90 3.29 5.00
CA GLN A 31 -3.26 4.31 4.19
C GLN A 31 -1.87 3.82 3.75
N GLU A 32 -1.86 2.96 2.74
CA GLU A 32 -0.67 2.57 2.02
C GLU A 32 -0.10 3.81 1.30
N ARG A 33 1.19 4.10 1.51
CA ARG A 33 1.89 5.20 0.86
C ARG A 33 2.98 4.66 -0.05
N ASN A 34 3.05 5.17 -1.27
CA ASN A 34 4.10 4.78 -2.21
C ASN A 34 5.45 5.36 -1.77
N ILE A 35 6.50 4.55 -1.93
CA ILE A 35 7.90 4.96 -1.81
C ILE A 35 8.42 5.21 -3.22
N SER A 36 8.87 6.43 -3.49
CA SER A 36 9.50 6.74 -4.78
C SER A 36 10.83 5.99 -4.89
N LEU A 37 10.97 5.21 -5.97
CA LEU A 37 12.20 4.48 -6.28
C LEU A 37 12.97 5.19 -7.39
N SER A 38 14.29 5.30 -7.20
CA SER A 38 15.27 5.62 -8.23
C SER A 38 15.91 4.33 -8.69
N GLU A 39 15.79 4.01 -9.97
CA GLU A 39 16.20 2.73 -10.55
C GLU A 39 17.35 2.90 -11.54
N SER A 40 18.32 1.98 -11.49
CA SER A 40 19.45 1.89 -12.40
C SER A 40 19.72 0.41 -12.68
N TRP A 41 19.11 -0.11 -13.76
CA TRP A 41 19.23 -1.50 -14.17
C TRP A 41 19.88 -1.64 -15.54
N GLU A 42 20.75 -2.63 -15.69
CA GLU A 42 21.29 -3.05 -16.97
C GLU A 42 20.22 -3.76 -17.80
N VAL A 43 20.16 -3.47 -19.11
CA VAL A 43 19.12 -3.96 -20.03
C VAL A 43 19.30 -5.45 -20.41
N VAL A 44 20.31 -6.13 -19.86
CA VAL A 44 20.80 -7.44 -20.35
C VAL A 44 19.72 -8.55 -20.28
N ARG A 45 18.69 -8.42 -19.43
CA ARG A 45 17.58 -9.39 -19.30
C ARG A 45 16.18 -8.79 -19.25
N GLY A 46 16.00 -7.59 -19.81
CA GLY A 46 14.81 -6.77 -19.62
C GLY A 46 14.95 -5.83 -18.42
N LEU A 47 14.14 -4.78 -18.37
CA LEU A 47 14.17 -3.80 -17.29
C LEU A 47 13.32 -4.34 -16.13
N PRO A 48 13.90 -4.63 -14.95
CA PRO A 48 13.13 -4.90 -13.76
C PRO A 48 12.17 -3.72 -13.53
N SER A 49 10.91 -4.03 -13.23
CA SER A 49 9.95 -3.03 -12.77
C SER A 49 9.56 -3.37 -11.35
N VAL A 50 9.89 -2.46 -10.45
CA VAL A 50 9.69 -2.64 -9.02
C VAL A 50 8.90 -1.45 -8.48
N GLU A 51 7.90 -1.74 -7.67
CA GLU A 51 7.15 -0.73 -6.91
C GLU A 51 7.33 -1.01 -5.42
N ALA A 52 7.38 0.03 -4.61
CA ALA A 52 7.44 -0.11 -3.16
C ALA A 52 6.42 0.79 -2.49
N SER A 53 5.86 0.29 -1.39
CA SER A 53 4.88 1.01 -0.59
C SER A 53 4.95 0.61 0.87
N ILE A 54 4.37 1.43 1.73
CA ILE A 54 4.43 1.29 3.18
C ILE A 54 3.05 1.46 3.79
N ASN A 55 2.74 0.56 4.72
CA ASN A 55 1.58 0.61 5.58
C ASN A 55 2.04 0.84 7.02
N TYR A 56 1.83 2.06 7.50
CA TYR A 56 2.28 2.49 8.82
C TYR A 56 1.47 1.87 9.96
N GLU A 57 0.19 1.56 9.74
CA GLU A 57 -0.66 0.98 10.77
C GLU A 57 -0.32 -0.49 11.02
N GLU A 58 -0.02 -1.23 9.96
CA GLU A 58 0.37 -2.64 10.04
C GLU A 58 1.88 -2.84 10.26
N GLU A 59 2.68 -1.77 10.22
CA GLU A 59 4.14 -1.81 10.25
C GLU A 59 4.72 -2.72 9.14
N LEU A 60 4.12 -2.67 7.94
CA LEU A 60 4.55 -3.47 6.79
C LEU A 60 5.08 -2.59 5.64
N LEU A 61 6.15 -3.06 5.01
CA LEU A 61 6.64 -2.55 3.73
C LEU A 61 6.36 -3.60 2.65
N TYR A 62 5.78 -3.19 1.54
CA TYR A 62 5.51 -4.05 0.40
C TYR A 62 6.45 -3.70 -0.76
N VAL A 63 7.01 -4.72 -1.40
CA VAL A 63 7.79 -4.61 -2.63
C VAL A 63 7.09 -5.45 -3.68
N LYS A 64 6.52 -4.80 -4.69
CA LYS A 64 5.86 -5.46 -5.81
C LYS A 64 6.80 -5.55 -6.99
N PHE A 65 7.00 -6.76 -7.48
CA PHE A 65 7.76 -7.07 -8.68
C PHE A 65 6.80 -7.24 -9.85
N ASN A 66 6.86 -6.35 -10.83
CA ASN A 66 6.01 -6.40 -12.03
C ASN A 66 6.61 -7.29 -13.12
N THR A 67 7.82 -7.81 -12.94
CA THR A 67 8.55 -8.62 -13.92
C THR A 67 9.33 -9.73 -13.21
N THR A 68 9.36 -10.94 -13.78
CA THR A 68 10.25 -12.03 -13.33
C THR A 68 11.70 -11.70 -13.66
N PHE A 69 12.64 -11.84 -12.71
CA PHE A 69 14.07 -11.67 -13.00
C PHE A 69 14.98 -12.42 -12.00
N ASP A 70 16.30 -12.30 -12.18
CA ASP A 70 17.30 -12.92 -11.31
C ASP A 70 17.16 -12.49 -9.83
N ASN A 71 17.72 -13.27 -8.92
CA ASN A 71 17.61 -13.02 -7.48
C ASN A 71 18.07 -11.60 -7.11
N VAL A 72 17.39 -11.01 -6.13
CA VAL A 72 17.70 -9.70 -5.56
C VAL A 72 17.93 -9.77 -4.07
N ASN A 73 18.87 -8.97 -3.61
CA ASN A 73 18.97 -8.59 -2.22
C ASN A 73 18.00 -7.44 -1.97
N ILE A 74 17.19 -7.54 -0.92
CA ILE A 74 16.37 -6.45 -0.41
C ILE A 74 16.94 -6.07 0.95
N GLU A 75 17.33 -4.81 1.10
CA GLU A 75 17.95 -4.28 2.30
C GLU A 75 17.20 -3.05 2.80
N ILE A 76 16.98 -2.97 4.12
CA ILE A 76 16.61 -1.72 4.79
C ILE A 76 17.83 -1.24 5.57
N LYS A 77 18.27 -0.02 5.27
CA LYS A 77 19.44 0.62 5.88
C LYS A 77 19.05 1.85 6.69
N ASP A 78 19.76 2.08 7.79
CA ASP A 78 19.69 3.34 8.53
C ASP A 78 20.46 4.47 7.84
N ALA A 79 20.43 5.67 8.44
CA ALA A 79 21.13 6.85 7.92
C ALA A 79 22.67 6.69 7.85
N HIS A 80 23.24 5.70 8.53
CA HIS A 80 24.67 5.39 8.51
C HIS A 80 25.01 4.24 7.55
N ASN A 81 24.05 3.82 6.70
CA ASN A 81 24.13 2.64 5.83
C ASN A 81 24.28 1.30 6.57
N THR A 82 23.93 1.24 7.86
CA THR A 82 23.85 -0.02 8.61
C THR A 82 22.66 -0.81 8.11
N VAL A 83 22.88 -2.05 7.69
CA VAL A 83 21.81 -2.97 7.27
C VAL A 83 21.05 -3.46 8.50
N LEU A 84 19.76 -3.16 8.55
CA LEU A 84 18.85 -3.58 9.64
C LEU A 84 17.98 -4.76 9.24
N VAL A 85 17.63 -4.85 7.95
CA VAL A 85 16.91 -5.98 7.34
C VAL A 85 17.64 -6.37 6.06
N HIS A 86 17.77 -7.68 5.82
CA HIS A 86 18.37 -8.24 4.61
C HIS A 86 17.66 -9.54 4.24
N ASP A 87 17.14 -9.59 3.02
CA ASP A 87 16.49 -10.77 2.46
C ASP A 87 16.97 -11.03 1.04
N LEU A 88 17.08 -12.31 0.66
CA LEU A 88 17.33 -12.74 -0.71
C LEU A 88 16.02 -13.27 -1.31
N VAL A 89 15.56 -12.64 -2.39
CA VAL A 89 14.27 -12.94 -3.02
C VAL A 89 14.49 -13.35 -4.47
N HIS A 90 13.71 -14.31 -4.95
CA HIS A 90 13.60 -14.67 -6.36
C HIS A 90 12.30 -14.08 -6.94
N PRO A 91 12.37 -12.92 -7.65
CA PRO A 91 11.17 -12.25 -8.12
C PRO A 91 10.44 -13.01 -9.21
N ILE A 92 9.13 -13.15 -9.05
CA ILE A 92 8.21 -13.64 -10.07
C ILE A 92 7.26 -12.50 -10.43
N GLU A 93 6.87 -12.43 -11.69
CA GLU A 93 5.93 -11.43 -12.20
C GLU A 93 4.65 -11.34 -11.34
N ASN A 94 4.27 -10.10 -10.99
CA ASN A 94 3.15 -9.73 -10.13
C ASN A 94 3.23 -10.26 -8.68
N MET A 95 4.42 -10.65 -8.22
CA MET A 95 4.65 -11.02 -6.83
C MET A 95 4.77 -9.77 -5.95
N THR A 96 4.08 -9.78 -4.80
CA THR A 96 4.33 -8.83 -3.71
C THR A 96 5.10 -9.53 -2.59
N TYR A 97 6.28 -9.01 -2.27
CA TYR A 97 7.06 -9.39 -1.11
C TYR A 97 6.76 -8.45 0.05
N THR A 98 6.58 -9.00 1.26
CA THR A 98 6.19 -8.24 2.45
C THR A 98 7.29 -8.31 3.49
N ILE A 99 7.69 -7.14 4.00
CA ILE A 99 8.72 -6.98 5.02
C ILE A 99 8.06 -6.42 6.27
N SER A 100 8.28 -7.07 7.41
CA SER A 100 7.89 -6.52 8.70
C SER A 100 8.89 -5.46 9.12
N MET A 101 8.39 -4.26 9.44
CA MET A 101 9.18 -3.15 9.99
C MET A 101 9.13 -3.13 11.52
N LYS A 102 8.48 -4.13 12.13
CA LYS A 102 8.32 -4.21 13.57
C LYS A 102 9.67 -4.24 14.26
N GLY A 103 9.85 -3.33 15.23
CA GLY A 103 11.10 -3.19 15.98
C GLY A 103 12.13 -2.27 15.35
N LEU A 104 11.88 -1.72 14.15
CA LEU A 104 12.67 -0.61 13.64
C LEU A 104 12.36 0.68 14.46
N PRO A 105 13.38 1.47 14.84
CA PRO A 105 13.17 2.72 15.56
C PRO A 105 12.24 3.70 14.82
N LEU A 106 11.26 4.24 15.54
CA LEU A 106 10.36 5.27 15.00
C LEU A 106 11.03 6.65 14.98
N ASN A 107 10.46 7.56 14.21
CA ASN A 107 10.95 8.91 13.92
C ASN A 107 12.36 8.92 13.30
N LYS A 108 12.62 8.02 12.35
CA LYS A 108 13.91 7.84 11.67
C LYS A 108 13.72 7.64 10.17
N GLY A 109 14.68 8.16 9.41
CA GLY A 109 14.77 7.93 7.96
C GLY A 109 15.52 6.64 7.64
N TYR A 110 15.03 5.92 6.64
CA TYR A 110 15.55 4.65 6.17
C TYR A 110 15.73 4.66 4.65
N LYS A 111 16.68 3.87 4.18
CA LYS A 111 16.89 3.57 2.75
C LYS A 111 16.45 2.14 2.47
N LEU A 112 15.47 1.99 1.58
CA LEU A 112 15.18 0.73 0.90
C LEU A 112 16.16 0.58 -0.26
N HIS A 113 16.84 -0.56 -0.34
CA HIS A 113 17.83 -0.86 -1.35
C HIS A 113 17.59 -2.27 -1.90
N ILE A 114 17.19 -2.35 -3.17
CA ILE A 114 16.89 -3.60 -3.86
C ILE A 114 17.93 -3.75 -4.96
N HIS A 115 18.78 -4.76 -4.93
CA HIS A 115 19.93 -4.83 -5.84
C HIS A 115 20.37 -6.25 -6.18
N ASN A 116 21.02 -6.36 -7.33
CA ASN A 116 21.84 -7.51 -7.69
C ASN A 116 22.98 -7.08 -8.61
N GLN A 117 23.67 -8.05 -9.22
CA GLN A 117 24.82 -7.79 -10.08
C GLN A 117 24.51 -6.95 -11.34
N TYR A 118 23.24 -6.78 -11.71
CA TYR A 118 22.82 -6.04 -12.91
C TYR A 118 22.23 -4.67 -12.59
N GLY A 119 22.17 -4.25 -11.32
CA GLY A 119 21.66 -2.93 -10.98
C GLY A 119 20.97 -2.84 -9.63
N GLU A 120 20.28 -1.73 -9.43
CA GLU A 120 19.61 -1.39 -8.17
C GLU A 120 18.35 -0.54 -8.35
N ALA A 121 17.45 -0.64 -7.37
CA ALA A 121 16.38 0.30 -7.09
C ALA A 121 16.51 0.80 -5.65
N THR A 122 16.45 2.11 -5.45
CA THR A 122 16.62 2.74 -4.13
C THR A 122 15.48 3.70 -3.81
N GLY A 123 15.00 3.64 -2.57
CA GLY A 123 13.95 4.52 -2.07
C GLY A 123 14.24 4.99 -0.66
N LEU A 124 13.70 6.16 -0.29
CA LEU A 124 13.77 6.68 1.08
C LEU A 124 12.37 6.69 1.69
N PHE A 125 12.28 6.28 2.94
CA PHE A 125 11.05 6.36 3.72
C PHE A 125 11.36 6.74 5.17
N PHE A 126 10.33 7.14 5.91
CA PHE A 126 10.46 7.60 7.29
C PHE A 126 9.44 6.84 8.14
N LEU A 127 9.90 6.19 9.21
CA LEU A 127 9.04 5.66 10.28
C LEU A 127 8.99 6.62 11.45
#